data_AF-A0A2T2R738-F1
#
_entry.id   AF-A0A2T2R738-F1
#
_cell.length_a   1.000
_cell.length_b   1.000
_cell.length_c   1.000
_cell.angle_alpha   90.00
_cell.angle_beta   90.00
_cell.angle_gamma   90.00
#
_symmetry.space_group_name_H-M   'P 1'
#
loop_
_entity.id
_entity.type
_entity.pdbx_description
1 polymer ?
#
loop_
_entity_poly.entity_id
_entity_poly.type
_entity_poly.pdbx_seq_one_letter_code
_entity_poly.pdbx_strand_id
1 'polypeptide(L)'
;MLPKKNRLSQEEFDHVYNQGESVSGDTGYIKFLKTDAPTKVSCAVSTDAVDTSVARTRIRRRGYAAVEKVVEGIPPAYSII
;
A
#
# COMPACT_ATOMS: atom_id res chain seq x y z
N MET A 1 -4.12 8.64 10.19
CA MET A 1 -4.47 7.27 9.73
C MET A 1 -5.10 7.45 8.36
N LEU A 2 -4.47 6.95 7.29
CA LEU A 2 -4.81 7.31 5.91
C LEU A 2 -6.34 7.28 5.64
N PRO A 3 -6.97 8.36 5.12
CA PRO A 3 -8.40 8.38 4.83
C PRO A 3 -8.83 7.23 3.92
N LYS A 4 -10.01 6.64 4.15
CA LYS A 4 -10.49 5.49 3.35
C LYS A 4 -10.55 5.77 1.85
N LYS A 5 -10.83 7.01 1.44
CA LYS A 5 -10.84 7.45 0.03
C LYS A 5 -9.48 7.30 -0.67
N ASN A 6 -8.39 7.33 0.09
CA ASN A 6 -7.02 7.20 -0.42
C ASN A 6 -6.53 5.75 -0.30
N ARG A 7 -7.39 4.79 0.06
CA ARG A 7 -7.05 3.37 0.18
C ARG A 7 -7.60 2.59 -1.01
N LEU A 8 -6.87 1.55 -1.40
CA LEU A 8 -7.35 0.59 -2.40
C LEU A 8 -8.54 -0.21 -1.86
N SER A 9 -9.50 -0.50 -2.74
CA SER A 9 -10.47 -1.57 -2.53
C SER A 9 -9.79 -2.94 -2.59
N GLN A 10 -10.50 -4.00 -2.20
CA GLN A 10 -9.97 -5.37 -2.32
C GLN A 10 -9.68 -5.73 -3.78
N GLU A 11 -10.60 -5.38 -4.69
CA GLU A 11 -10.44 -5.64 -6.13
C GLU A 11 -9.24 -4.87 -6.71
N GLU A 12 -9.07 -3.59 -6.34
CA GLU A 12 -7.93 -2.77 -6.78
C GLU A 12 -6.62 -3.33 -6.22
N PHE A 13 -6.62 -3.80 -4.97
CA PHE A 13 -5.48 -4.44 -4.34
C PHE A 13 -5.07 -5.70 -5.11
N ASP A 14 -6.01 -6.61 -5.36
CA ASP A 14 -5.72 -7.87 -6.05
C ASP A 14 -5.22 -7.60 -7.48
N HIS A 15 -5.75 -6.57 -8.13
CA HIS A 15 -5.29 -6.16 -9.46
C HIS A 15 -3.82 -5.68 -9.45
N VAL A 16 -3.46 -4.76 -8.55
CA VAL A 16 -2.06 -4.28 -8.41
C VAL A 16 -1.14 -5.41 -7.96
N TYR A 17 -1.60 -6.28 -7.06
CA TYR A 17 -0.78 -7.37 -6.56
C TYR A 17 -0.39 -8.34 -7.68
N ASN A 18 -1.30 -8.61 -8.60
CA ASN A 18 -1.06 -9.56 -9.70
C ASN A 18 -0.37 -8.93 -10.91
N GLN A 19 -0.67 -7.67 -11.25
CA GLN A 19 -0.22 -7.04 -12.50
C GLN A 19 0.75 -5.88 -12.30
N GLY A 20 0.93 -5.41 -11.07
CA GLY A 20 1.79 -4.26 -10.76
C GLY A 20 3.28 -4.58 -10.86
N GLU A 21 4.03 -3.56 -11.24
CA GLU A 21 5.49 -3.56 -11.16
C GLU A 21 5.93 -3.50 -9.70
N SER A 22 7.07 -4.12 -9.38
CA SER A 22 7.59 -4.20 -8.02
C SER A 22 8.98 -3.60 -7.92
N VAL A 23 9.19 -2.79 -6.88
CA VAL A 23 10.52 -2.35 -6.45
C VAL A 23 10.77 -2.92 -5.05
N SER A 24 11.82 -3.71 -4.93
CA SER A 24 12.23 -4.34 -3.68
C SER A 24 13.25 -3.49 -2.94
N GLY A 25 13.17 -3.48 -1.62
CA GLY A 25 14.19 -2.97 -0.71
C GLY A 25 14.48 -3.98 0.40
N ASP A 26 15.36 -3.61 1.33
CA ASP A 26 15.85 -4.54 2.36
C ASP A 26 14.76 -5.02 3.32
N THR A 27 13.75 -4.19 3.59
CA THR A 27 12.71 -4.44 4.60
C THR A 27 11.35 -4.79 4.00
N GLY A 28 11.23 -4.90 2.68
CA GLY A 28 9.97 -5.14 1.99
C GLY A 28 10.03 -4.69 0.53
N TYR A 29 8.89 -4.73 -0.15
CA TYR A 29 8.77 -4.24 -1.51
C TYR A 29 7.54 -3.35 -1.64
N ILE A 30 7.55 -2.51 -2.66
CA ILE A 30 6.42 -1.69 -3.08
C ILE A 30 5.94 -2.26 -4.41
N LYS A 31 4.64 -2.48 -4.55
CA LYS A 31 4.02 -2.75 -5.86
C LYS A 31 3.25 -1.53 -6.32
N PHE A 32 3.33 -1.20 -7.59
CA PHE A 32 2.56 -0.10 -8.16
C PHE A 32 2.06 -0.44 -9.57
N LEU A 33 0.90 0.11 -9.89
CA LEU A 33 0.31 0.04 -11.21
C LEU A 33 -0.21 1.42 -11.59
N LYS A 34 0.09 1.85 -12.81
CA LYS A 34 -0.44 3.10 -13.34
C LYS A 34 -1.93 2.93 -13.66
N THR A 35 -2.76 3.87 -13.25
CA THR A 35 -4.23 3.85 -13.44
C THR A 35 -4.73 5.19 -13.93
N ASP A 36 -5.98 5.30 -14.36
CA ASP A 36 -6.59 6.61 -14.71
C ASP A 36 -7.27 7.29 -13.50
N ALA A 37 -7.14 6.70 -12.31
CA ALA A 37 -7.83 7.13 -11.08
C ALA A 37 -6.91 7.93 -10.15
N PRO A 38 -7.44 8.66 -9.15
CA PRO A 38 -6.62 9.26 -8.11
C PRO A 38 -5.77 8.22 -7.39
N THR A 39 -4.59 8.65 -6.95
CA THR A 39 -3.64 7.74 -6.32
C THR A 39 -4.20 7.14 -5.03
N LYS A 40 -4.13 5.82 -4.93
CA LYS A 40 -4.62 5.04 -3.78
C LYS A 40 -3.53 4.10 -3.29
N VAL A 41 -3.48 3.93 -1.97
CA VAL A 41 -2.42 3.15 -1.31
C VAL A 41 -3.01 2.15 -0.34
N SER A 42 -2.56 0.91 -0.41
CA SER A 42 -2.75 -0.09 0.63
C SER A 42 -1.41 -0.38 1.31
N CYS A 43 -1.45 -0.89 2.53
CA CYS A 43 -0.26 -1.40 3.21
C CYS A 43 -0.55 -2.83 3.65
N ALA A 44 0.15 -3.78 3.05
CA ALA A 44 0.04 -5.20 3.35
C ALA A 44 1.23 -5.68 4.19
N VAL A 45 0.98 -6.67 5.03
CA VAL A 45 2.01 -7.34 5.83
C VAL A 45 1.70 -8.83 5.78
N SER A 46 2.65 -9.62 5.28
CA SER A 46 2.52 -11.07 5.20
C SER A 46 2.33 -11.68 6.60
N THR A 47 1.53 -12.73 6.68
CA THR A 47 1.43 -13.55 7.89
C THR A 47 2.73 -14.27 8.21
N ASP A 48 3.51 -14.60 7.18
CA ASP A 48 4.76 -15.36 7.33
C ASP A 48 5.90 -14.48 7.84
N ALA A 49 5.81 -13.17 7.62
CA ALA A 49 6.80 -12.21 8.11
C ALA A 49 6.59 -11.87 9.59
N VAL A 50 5.35 -11.96 10.09
CA VAL A 50 4.98 -11.52 11.44
C VAL A 50 3.80 -12.35 11.94
N ASP A 51 4.03 -13.18 12.95
CA ASP A 51 3.04 -14.14 13.45
C ASP A 51 1.81 -13.51 14.10
N THR A 52 2.00 -12.42 14.85
CA THR A 52 0.91 -11.83 15.64
C THR A 52 0.11 -10.79 14.86
N SER A 53 -1.22 -10.90 14.94
CA SER A 53 -2.17 -9.96 14.32
C SER A 53 -1.98 -8.52 14.84
N VAL A 54 -1.62 -8.38 16.11
CA VAL A 54 -1.34 -7.08 16.76
C VAL A 54 -0.10 -6.43 16.14
N ALA A 55 0.99 -7.17 15.96
CA ALA A 55 2.21 -6.64 15.34
C ALA A 55 1.98 -6.28 13.88
N ARG A 56 1.27 -7.12 13.10
CA ARG A 56 0.87 -6.79 11.72
C ARG A 56 0.05 -5.50 11.65
N THR A 57 -0.91 -5.33 12.55
CA THR A 57 -1.73 -4.11 12.64
C THR A 57 -0.88 -2.89 12.98
N ARG A 58 0.10 -3.03 13.88
CA ARG A 58 1.03 -1.96 14.26
C ARG A 58 1.88 -1.52 13.06
N ILE A 59 2.41 -2.47 12.29
CA ILE A 59 3.18 -2.19 11.08
C ILE A 59 2.32 -1.47 10.04
N ARG A 60 1.12 -1.97 9.74
CA ARG A 60 0.19 -1.30 8.81
C ARG A 60 -0.13 0.12 9.24
N ARG A 61 -0.38 0.35 10.53
CA ARG A 61 -0.63 1.71 11.06
C ARG A 61 0.57 2.64 10.85
N ARG A 62 1.79 2.14 11.06
CA ARG A 62 3.02 2.90 10.79
C ARG A 62 3.21 3.18 9.30
N GLY A 63 2.98 2.19 8.44
CA GLY A 63 3.02 2.35 6.98
C GLY A 63 2.04 3.43 6.51
N TYR A 64 0.77 3.35 6.93
CA TYR A 64 -0.22 4.37 6.61
C TYR A 64 0.14 5.76 7.13
N ALA A 65 0.72 5.88 8.33
CA ALA A 65 1.15 7.17 8.87
C ALA A 65 2.35 7.78 8.11
N ALA A 66 3.23 6.94 7.56
CA ALA A 66 4.31 7.40 6.70
C ALA A 66 3.77 7.88 5.34
N VAL A 67 2.91 7.08 4.71
CA VAL A 67 2.29 7.41 3.42
C VAL A 67 1.41 8.65 3.50
N GLU A 68 0.66 8.83 4.59
CA GLU A 68 -0.23 9.98 4.80
C GLU A 68 0.50 11.33 4.65
N LYS A 69 1.80 11.40 4.96
CA LYS A 69 2.60 12.62 4.83
C LYS A 69 3.02 12.94 3.39
N VAL A 70 2.99 11.95 2.51
CA VAL A 70 3.55 12.05 1.15
C VAL A 70 2.53 11.80 0.06
N VAL A 71 1.37 11.21 0.38
CA VAL A 71 0.36 10.78 -0.60
C VAL A 71 -0.15 11.91 -1.49
N GLU A 72 -0.23 13.14 -0.96
CA GLU A 72 -0.64 14.32 -1.73
C GLU A 72 0.42 14.79 -2.74
N GLY A 73 1.69 14.43 -2.51
CA GLY A 73 2.80 14.72 -3.43
C GLY A 73 3.09 13.62 -4.43
N ILE A 74 2.45 12.45 -4.31
CA ILE A 74 2.56 11.39 -5.32
C ILE A 74 1.78 11.84 -6.55
N PRO A 75 2.35 11.76 -7.77
CA PRO A 75 1.62 12.03 -8.98
C PRO A 75 0.27 11.29 -8.96
N PRO A 76 -0.81 11.89 -9.48
CA PRO A 76 -2.07 11.17 -9.65
C PRO A 76 -1.83 9.95 -10.55
N ALA A 77 -2.84 9.06 -10.67
CA ALA A 77 -2.81 7.94 -11.59
C ALA A 77 -1.95 6.72 -11.15
N TYR A 78 -1.85 6.44 -9.84
CA TYR A 78 -1.18 5.22 -9.34
C TYR A 78 -1.96 4.46 -8.27
N SER A 79 -1.98 3.13 -8.38
CA SER A 79 -2.43 2.23 -7.33
C SER A 79 -1.23 1.52 -6.72
N ILE A 80 -1.03 1.65 -5.40
CA ILE A 80 0.22 1.28 -4.72
C ILE A 80 -0.06 0.34 -3.52
N ILE A 81 0.78 -0.69 -3.35
CA ILE A 81 0.78 -1.64 -2.23
C ILE A 81 2.13 -1.61 -1.51
#